data_AF-A0A085LFJ3-F1
#
_entry.id   AF-A0A085LFJ3-F1
#
_cell.length_a   1.000
_cell.length_b   1.000
_cell.length_c   1.000
_cell.angle_alpha   90.00
_cell.angle_beta   90.00
_cell.angle_gamma   90.00
#
_symmetry.space_group_name_H-M   'P 1'
#
loop_
_entity.id
_entity.type
_entity.pdbx_description
1 polymer ?
#
loop_
_entity_poly.entity_id
_entity_poly.type
_entity_poly.pdbx_seq_one_letter_code
_entity_poly.pdbx_strand_id
1 'polypeptide(L)'
;MPPTTTETRAPEPVDEERPRHGVWGRWLRRFSATGLVVALAWFCLSFTPSLIPRAWYYQAVISGVSAVGGYAVGALVEWFAVKVGLRIRWTARASRIAWWVLAGATVVLVPLALILGARRQIELRHLFGMSEDVPGREVVTLLAALAVALLVLQAGRGLRRVARWLSVLVGKVVPAPVARFVSGVAVAVVVVLLFNGVIWSGTLSALNSVYAAANAEISPRLTPPTLPERSGSPDSLEPWDSLGAEGRKFVVSGPTLDELRAFAAAGDVVDPADVREPIHAYAGLDPEGDLDATAARVVDELDRTDAWDRSVLVVATTTGTGWVDPAMVEALELMHGGRHRDRQHAVLLPAELDQLRRRPLDPARRGQGAVRGGVRAVVGPARGRPPAPARVRHLARVVRDAGRVQRRAGRRGSLRRRDVHRDARVHADVARAHRRARPRVARVRPVVDDGRQVRWGDPVATGVADLWGPGPRWDEPRVVYLQHASDGVTWWGPETLWSEPDWLREPRGRDVLGDVRWYPFVTFWQLTGDLFVAAASDIPPGHGHVYQLEYADGFAALHAPDGWTDADTARLKDAMVAPVEGGSIG
;
A
#
# COMPACT_ATOMS: atom_id res chain seq x y z
N MET A 1 19.37 39.91 -93.73
CA MET A 1 18.90 40.90 -92.73
C MET A 1 17.58 41.46 -93.23
N PRO A 2 16.48 41.13 -92.55
CA PRO A 2 15.82 42.04 -91.61
C PRO A 2 15.56 41.38 -90.23
N PRO A 3 15.15 42.15 -89.19
CA PRO A 3 15.24 41.73 -87.80
C PRO A 3 14.04 40.89 -87.34
N THR A 4 14.32 39.82 -86.61
CA THR A 4 13.36 39.05 -85.81
C THR A 4 12.95 39.87 -84.60
N THR A 5 11.68 40.24 -84.52
CA THR A 5 11.04 40.84 -83.33
C THR A 5 11.00 39.82 -82.19
N THR A 6 11.71 40.12 -81.11
CA THR A 6 11.63 39.38 -79.84
C THR A 6 10.34 39.79 -79.11
N GLU A 7 9.35 38.91 -79.12
CA GLU A 7 8.13 39.06 -78.31
C GLU A 7 8.44 38.56 -76.89
N THR A 8 8.72 39.48 -75.97
CA THR A 8 8.95 39.19 -74.55
C THR A 8 7.63 38.80 -73.91
N ARG A 9 7.38 37.49 -73.76
CA ARG A 9 6.26 36.96 -72.97
C ARG A 9 6.50 37.29 -71.49
N ALA A 10 5.61 38.09 -70.90
CA ALA A 10 5.63 38.40 -69.47
C ALA A 10 5.52 37.09 -68.63
N PRO A 11 6.25 36.98 -67.51
CA PRO A 11 6.12 35.82 -66.62
C PRO A 11 4.73 35.82 -65.95
N GLU A 12 4.01 34.69 -66.06
CA GLU A 12 2.79 34.46 -65.28
C GLU A 12 3.09 34.52 -63.78
N PRO A 13 2.24 35.18 -62.96
CA PRO A 13 2.39 35.14 -61.52
C PRO A 13 1.98 33.74 -61.02
N VAL A 14 2.97 32.92 -60.64
CA VAL A 14 2.77 31.72 -59.84
C VAL A 14 2.52 32.15 -58.40
N ASP A 15 1.31 32.63 -58.11
CA ASP A 15 0.78 32.68 -56.74
C ASP A 15 0.23 31.30 -56.38
N GLU A 16 1.13 30.35 -56.13
CA GLU A 16 0.78 29.21 -55.28
C GLU A 16 0.62 29.72 -53.85
N GLU A 17 -0.62 30.07 -53.49
CA GLU A 17 -1.04 30.26 -52.10
C GLU A 17 -0.76 28.96 -51.31
N ARG A 18 0.46 28.82 -50.80
CA ARG A 18 0.76 27.82 -49.77
C ARG A 18 -0.09 28.19 -48.56
N PRO A 19 -1.02 27.33 -48.11
CA PRO A 19 -1.86 27.67 -46.96
C PRO A 19 -0.94 27.89 -45.76
N ARG A 20 -0.86 29.15 -45.30
CA ARG A 20 -0.11 29.58 -44.12
C ARG A 20 -0.77 28.98 -42.89
N HIS A 21 -0.45 27.73 -42.58
CA HIS A 21 -0.88 27.13 -41.33
C HIS A 21 -0.22 27.88 -40.17
N GLY A 22 -1.02 28.41 -39.23
CA GLY A 22 -0.50 29.03 -38.01
C GLY A 22 0.40 28.06 -37.21
N VAL A 23 1.27 28.62 -36.36
CA VAL A 23 2.25 27.85 -35.55
C VAL A 23 1.58 26.70 -34.79
N TRP A 24 0.37 26.94 -34.27
CA TRP A 24 -0.49 25.97 -33.59
C TRP A 24 -0.93 24.80 -34.48
N GLY A 25 -1.31 25.08 -35.73
CA GLY A 25 -1.72 24.05 -36.70
C GLY A 25 -0.56 23.14 -37.13
N ARG A 26 0.68 23.65 -37.13
CA ARG A 26 1.88 22.82 -37.35
C ARG A 26 2.24 21.98 -36.12
N TRP A 27 1.99 22.49 -34.92
CA TRP A 27 2.25 21.78 -33.67
C TRP A 27 1.27 20.63 -33.45
N LEU A 28 -0.04 20.86 -33.65
CA LEU A 28 -1.10 19.84 -33.54
C LEU A 28 -0.89 18.66 -34.50
N ARG A 29 -0.42 18.91 -35.73
CA ARG A 29 -0.10 17.85 -36.71
C ARG A 29 1.06 16.93 -36.32
N ARG A 30 1.79 17.24 -35.25
CA ARG A 30 2.84 16.34 -34.72
C ARG A 30 2.27 15.25 -33.81
N PHE A 31 0.99 15.34 -33.45
CA PHE A 31 0.32 14.35 -32.63
C PHE A 31 -0.37 13.29 -33.51
N SER A 32 -0.28 12.04 -33.06
CA SER A 32 -1.02 10.92 -33.64
C SER A 32 -2.51 11.08 -33.31
N ALA A 33 -3.38 11.02 -34.32
CA ALA A 33 -4.82 11.11 -34.13
C ALA A 33 -5.34 9.92 -33.32
N THR A 34 -4.86 8.71 -33.64
CA THR A 34 -5.17 7.47 -32.90
C THR A 34 -4.71 7.58 -31.45
N GLY A 35 -3.51 8.12 -31.23
CA GLY A 35 -2.99 8.42 -29.90
C GLY A 35 -3.90 9.35 -29.11
N LEU A 36 -4.36 10.45 -29.70
CA LEU A 36 -5.25 11.40 -29.02
C LEU A 36 -6.62 10.81 -28.68
N VAL A 37 -7.19 9.96 -29.54
CA VAL A 37 -8.45 9.25 -29.26
C VAL A 37 -8.30 8.34 -28.04
N VAL A 38 -7.26 7.51 -28.00
CA VAL A 38 -7.03 6.60 -26.86
C VAL A 38 -6.64 7.39 -25.60
N ALA A 39 -5.91 8.50 -25.74
CA ALA A 39 -5.60 9.41 -24.63
C ALA A 39 -6.86 10.00 -24.00
N LEU A 40 -7.80 10.48 -24.82
CA LEU A 40 -9.09 10.99 -24.35
C LEU A 40 -9.88 9.90 -23.63
N ALA A 41 -9.95 8.69 -24.20
CA ALA A 41 -10.63 7.57 -23.57
C ALA A 41 -10.04 7.23 -22.19
N TRP A 42 -8.72 7.08 -22.08
CA TRP A 42 -8.07 6.74 -20.82
C TRP A 42 -8.11 7.89 -19.80
N PHE A 43 -8.12 9.14 -20.26
CA PHE A 43 -8.40 10.30 -19.42
C PHE A 43 -9.83 10.25 -18.86
N CYS A 44 -10.84 9.94 -19.66
CA CYS A 44 -12.21 9.81 -19.15
C CYS A 44 -12.33 8.62 -18.18
N LEU A 45 -11.67 7.49 -18.49
CA LEU A 45 -11.68 6.30 -17.63
C LEU A 45 -10.99 6.55 -16.28
N SER A 46 -10.01 7.46 -16.16
CA SER A 46 -9.37 7.72 -14.88
C SER A 46 -10.30 8.38 -13.84
N PHE A 47 -11.41 8.99 -14.29
CA PHE A 47 -12.46 9.55 -13.42
C PHE A 47 -13.51 8.53 -12.96
N THR A 48 -13.39 7.27 -13.38
CA THR A 48 -14.18 6.18 -12.78
C THR A 48 -13.79 5.97 -11.31
N PRO A 49 -14.70 5.43 -10.47
CA PRO A 49 -14.42 5.29 -9.04
C PRO A 49 -13.26 4.34 -8.77
N SER A 50 -12.58 4.62 -7.65
CA SER A 50 -11.47 3.86 -7.09
C SER A 50 -11.86 3.29 -5.73
N LEU A 51 -10.89 2.78 -4.96
CA LEU A 51 -11.17 2.22 -3.63
C LEU A 51 -11.36 3.28 -2.54
N ILE A 52 -10.64 4.41 -2.62
CA ILE A 52 -10.56 5.40 -1.53
C ILE A 52 -10.80 6.81 -2.08
N PRO A 53 -11.47 7.72 -1.31
CA PRO A 53 -11.54 9.14 -1.65
C PRO A 53 -10.16 9.74 -1.88
N ARG A 54 -10.02 10.59 -2.90
CA ARG A 54 -8.73 11.18 -3.26
C ARG A 54 -8.79 12.69 -3.30
N ALA A 55 -7.71 13.31 -2.84
CA ALA A 55 -7.47 14.72 -3.11
C ALA A 55 -7.26 14.97 -4.62
N TRP A 56 -7.62 16.18 -5.04
CA TRP A 56 -7.60 16.62 -6.44
C TRP A 56 -6.24 16.41 -7.13
N TYR A 57 -5.12 16.53 -6.41
CA TYR A 57 -3.79 16.43 -6.98
C TYR A 57 -3.40 14.97 -7.31
N TYR A 58 -3.86 13.98 -6.53
CA TYR A 58 -3.69 12.56 -6.89
C TYR A 58 -4.48 12.24 -8.15
N GLN A 59 -5.73 12.70 -8.23
CA GLN A 59 -6.56 12.54 -9.43
C GLN A 59 -5.90 13.18 -10.67
N ALA A 60 -5.29 14.36 -10.51
CA ALA A 60 -4.58 15.03 -11.60
C ALA A 60 -3.41 14.19 -12.14
N VAL A 61 -2.59 13.63 -11.24
CA VAL A 61 -1.46 12.76 -11.63
C VAL A 61 -1.96 11.50 -12.35
N ILE A 62 -2.97 10.82 -11.79
CA ILE A 62 -3.54 9.59 -12.35
C ILE A 62 -4.11 9.86 -13.76
N SER A 63 -4.87 10.94 -13.92
CA SER A 63 -5.45 11.34 -15.20
C SER A 63 -4.38 11.72 -16.23
N GLY A 64 -3.35 12.47 -15.82
CA GLY A 64 -2.25 12.87 -16.70
C GLY A 64 -1.43 11.68 -17.20
N VAL A 65 -1.07 10.76 -16.30
CA VAL A 65 -0.34 9.53 -16.63
C VAL A 65 -1.18 8.60 -17.50
N SER A 66 -2.48 8.44 -17.19
CA SER A 66 -3.42 7.65 -17.99
C SER A 66 -3.57 8.20 -19.40
N ALA A 67 -3.72 9.52 -19.57
CA ALA A 67 -3.80 10.16 -20.89
C ALA A 67 -2.54 9.90 -21.73
N VAL A 68 -1.35 10.02 -21.14
CA VAL A 68 -0.08 9.76 -21.86
C VAL A 68 0.12 8.27 -22.16
N GLY A 69 -0.27 7.39 -21.25
CA GLY A 69 -0.29 5.95 -21.50
C GLY A 69 -1.17 5.59 -22.70
N GLY A 70 -2.38 6.15 -22.73
CA GLY A 70 -3.32 5.98 -23.85
C GLY A 70 -2.74 6.54 -25.15
N TYR A 71 -2.14 7.73 -25.10
CA TYR A 71 -1.46 8.32 -26.26
C TYR A 71 -0.33 7.43 -26.78
N ALA A 72 0.50 6.87 -25.89
CA ALA A 72 1.62 6.02 -26.27
C ALA A 72 1.14 4.72 -26.94
N VAL A 73 0.11 4.08 -26.39
CA VAL A 73 -0.51 2.88 -26.97
C VAL A 73 -1.12 3.19 -28.33
N GLY A 74 -1.95 4.24 -28.43
CA GLY A 74 -2.58 4.60 -29.70
C GLY A 74 -1.56 4.99 -30.77
N ALA A 75 -0.49 5.70 -30.41
CA ALA A 75 0.59 6.03 -31.33
C ALA A 75 1.42 4.80 -31.75
N LEU A 76 1.59 3.80 -30.86
CA LEU A 76 2.25 2.54 -31.18
C LEU A 76 1.41 1.70 -32.16
N VAL A 77 0.09 1.64 -31.95
CA VAL A 77 -0.84 0.99 -32.87
C VAL A 77 -0.80 1.64 -34.25
N GLU A 78 -0.85 2.98 -34.31
CA GLU A 78 -0.73 3.71 -35.57
C GLU A 78 0.62 3.44 -36.27
N TRP A 79 1.72 3.49 -35.52
CA TRP A 79 3.05 3.17 -36.05
C TRP A 79 3.13 1.75 -36.60
N PHE A 80 2.58 0.77 -35.88
CA PHE A 80 2.57 -0.63 -36.31
C PHE A 80 1.73 -0.82 -37.56
N ALA A 81 0.51 -0.26 -37.61
CA ALA A 81 -0.37 -0.29 -38.77
C ALA A 81 0.32 0.28 -40.03
N VAL A 82 0.99 1.43 -39.90
CA VAL A 82 1.77 2.03 -40.99
C VAL A 82 2.92 1.12 -41.45
N LYS A 83 3.57 0.42 -40.51
CA LYS A 83 4.71 -0.46 -40.79
C LYS A 83 4.29 -1.75 -41.50
N VAL A 84 3.12 -2.30 -41.19
CA VAL A 84 2.57 -3.49 -41.87
C VAL A 84 1.79 -3.16 -43.15
N GLY A 85 1.78 -1.88 -43.58
CA GLY A 85 1.18 -1.46 -44.84
C GLY A 85 -0.31 -1.09 -44.77
N LEU A 86 -0.93 -1.10 -43.58
CA LEU A 86 -2.31 -0.68 -43.34
C LEU A 86 -2.43 0.86 -43.35
N ARG A 87 -2.11 1.48 -44.48
CA ARG A 87 -2.25 2.94 -44.66
C ARG A 87 -3.67 3.26 -45.11
N ILE A 88 -4.54 3.59 -44.16
CA ILE A 88 -5.85 4.16 -44.48
C ILE A 88 -5.62 5.59 -45.01
N ARG A 89 -5.74 5.76 -46.34
CA ARG A 89 -5.62 7.07 -47.00
C ARG A 89 -6.94 7.82 -46.85
N TRP A 90 -7.02 8.67 -45.83
CA TRP A 90 -8.16 9.57 -45.65
C TRP A 90 -8.07 10.75 -46.62
N THR A 91 -9.20 11.15 -47.19
CA THR A 91 -9.27 12.42 -47.94
C THR A 91 -9.05 13.60 -46.99
N ALA A 92 -8.58 14.74 -47.52
CA ALA A 92 -8.35 15.95 -46.72
C ALA A 92 -9.61 16.42 -45.98
N ARG A 93 -10.79 16.26 -46.62
CA ARG A 93 -12.09 16.53 -46.00
C ARG A 93 -12.39 15.57 -44.86
N ALA A 94 -12.23 14.27 -45.06
CA ALA A 94 -12.49 13.28 -44.02
C ALA A 94 -11.53 13.42 -42.83
N SER A 95 -10.25 13.73 -43.06
CA SER A 95 -9.30 14.04 -41.99
C SER A 95 -9.72 15.28 -41.19
N ARG A 96 -10.16 16.35 -41.87
CA ARG A 96 -10.66 17.56 -41.21
C ARG A 96 -11.90 17.27 -40.35
N ILE A 97 -12.85 16.48 -40.88
CA ILE A 97 -14.04 16.06 -40.15
C ILE A 97 -13.64 15.24 -38.92
N ALA A 98 -12.73 14.27 -39.05
CA ALA A 98 -12.26 13.46 -37.92
C ALA A 98 -11.62 14.33 -36.81
N TRP A 99 -10.83 15.34 -37.17
CA TRP A 99 -10.27 16.29 -36.19
C TRP A 99 -11.35 17.14 -35.50
N TRP A 100 -12.38 17.60 -36.23
CA TRP A 100 -13.51 18.32 -35.63
C TRP A 100 -14.36 17.42 -34.74
N VAL A 101 -14.59 16.17 -35.14
CA VAL A 101 -15.28 15.17 -34.32
C VAL A 101 -14.49 14.92 -33.04
N LEU A 102 -13.17 14.73 -33.11
CA LEU A 102 -12.31 14.57 -31.93
C LEU A 102 -12.34 15.81 -31.03
N ALA A 103 -12.29 17.01 -31.61
CA ALA A 103 -12.38 18.25 -30.85
C ALA A 103 -13.74 18.40 -30.15
N GLY A 104 -14.84 18.16 -30.87
CA GLY A 104 -16.20 18.15 -30.31
C GLY A 104 -16.38 17.10 -29.23
N ALA A 105 -15.89 15.88 -29.46
CA ALA A 105 -15.90 14.81 -28.46
C ALA A 105 -15.08 15.20 -27.22
N THR A 106 -13.94 15.87 -27.37
CA THR A 106 -13.15 16.37 -26.23
C THR A 106 -13.94 17.41 -25.42
N VAL A 107 -14.58 18.37 -26.11
CA VAL A 107 -15.39 19.42 -25.48
C VAL A 107 -16.58 18.85 -24.70
N VAL A 108 -17.12 17.70 -25.10
CA VAL A 108 -18.26 17.05 -24.42
C VAL A 108 -17.81 16.07 -23.35
N LEU A 109 -16.89 15.15 -23.68
CA LEU A 109 -16.51 14.03 -22.82
C LEU A 109 -15.65 14.46 -21.63
N VAL A 110 -14.82 15.50 -21.77
CA VAL A 110 -13.99 15.99 -20.64
C VAL A 110 -14.85 16.59 -19.54
N PRO A 111 -15.75 17.57 -19.80
CA PRO A 111 -16.65 18.08 -18.75
C PRO A 111 -17.56 16.99 -18.17
N LEU A 112 -18.08 16.10 -19.02
CA LEU A 112 -18.90 14.99 -18.55
C LEU A 112 -18.12 14.07 -17.59
N ALA A 113 -16.88 13.69 -17.92
CA ALA A 113 -16.04 12.88 -17.06
C ALA A 113 -15.72 13.58 -15.73
N LEU A 114 -15.48 14.90 -15.75
CA LEU A 114 -15.26 15.68 -14.53
C LEU A 114 -16.51 15.70 -13.63
N ILE A 115 -17.69 15.95 -14.20
CA ILE A 115 -18.96 15.99 -13.46
C ILE A 115 -19.28 14.61 -12.87
N LEU A 116 -19.18 13.55 -13.68
CA LEU A 116 -19.42 12.19 -13.20
C LEU A 116 -18.39 11.80 -12.14
N GLY A 117 -17.11 12.10 -12.36
CA GLY A 117 -16.04 11.83 -11.39
C GLY A 117 -16.25 12.56 -10.06
N ALA A 118 -16.67 13.83 -10.09
CA ALA A 118 -16.99 14.59 -8.89
C ALA A 118 -18.15 13.96 -8.11
N ARG A 119 -19.23 13.54 -8.80
CA ARG A 119 -20.34 12.81 -8.18
C ARG A 119 -19.89 11.50 -7.53
N ARG A 120 -19.03 10.73 -8.20
CA ARG A 120 -18.48 9.48 -7.64
C ARG A 120 -17.58 9.71 -6.43
N GLN A 121 -16.82 10.81 -6.41
CA GLN A 121 -16.04 11.19 -5.23
C GLN A 121 -16.93 11.59 -4.05
N ILE A 122 -18.08 12.23 -4.31
CA ILE A 122 -19.09 12.53 -3.27
C ILE A 122 -19.72 11.23 -2.75
N GLU A 123 -20.17 10.33 -3.64
CA GLU A 123 -20.70 9.00 -3.27
C GLU A 123 -19.71 8.21 -2.40
N LEU A 124 -18.43 8.19 -2.78
CA LEU A 124 -17.39 7.48 -2.05
C LEU A 124 -17.09 8.12 -0.68
N ARG A 125 -17.15 9.45 -0.57
CA ARG A 125 -16.99 10.15 0.71
C ARG A 125 -18.14 9.90 1.66
N HIS A 126 -19.38 9.91 1.16
CA HIS A 126 -20.54 9.51 1.97
C HIS A 126 -20.44 8.07 2.44
N LEU A 127 -19.92 7.16 1.59
CA LEU A 127 -19.68 5.77 1.98
C LEU A 127 -18.69 5.64 3.14
N PHE A 128 -17.73 6.57 3.21
CA PHE A 128 -16.71 6.64 4.27
C PHE A 128 -17.17 7.51 5.46
N GLY A 129 -18.37 8.11 5.42
CA GLY A 129 -18.82 9.06 6.46
C GLY A 129 -18.04 10.38 6.49
N MET A 130 -17.34 10.73 5.42
CA MET A 130 -16.53 11.95 5.31
C MET A 130 -17.37 13.15 4.83
N SER A 131 -16.90 14.36 5.16
CA SER A 131 -17.48 15.59 4.63
C SER A 131 -17.25 15.73 3.12
N GLU A 132 -18.17 16.40 2.44
CA GLU A 132 -18.03 16.69 1.01
C GLU A 132 -16.83 17.62 0.73
N ASP A 133 -16.19 17.40 -0.41
CA ASP A 133 -15.05 18.22 -0.84
C ASP A 133 -15.51 19.58 -1.36
N VAL A 134 -14.58 20.53 -1.43
CA VAL A 134 -14.88 21.89 -1.90
C VAL A 134 -15.21 21.87 -3.40
N PRO A 135 -16.40 22.34 -3.82
CA PRO A 135 -16.76 22.45 -5.24
C PRO A 135 -15.79 23.36 -6.02
N GLY A 136 -15.50 23.02 -7.28
CA GLY A 136 -14.75 23.88 -8.20
C GLY A 136 -13.26 23.52 -8.36
N ARG A 137 -12.77 22.47 -7.70
CA ARG A 137 -11.40 21.96 -7.87
C ARG A 137 -11.20 21.13 -9.13
N GLU A 138 -12.24 20.85 -9.90
CA GLU A 138 -12.23 20.04 -11.11
C GLU A 138 -11.44 20.72 -12.24
N VAL A 139 -11.57 22.05 -12.36
CA VAL A 139 -10.80 22.83 -13.34
C VAL A 139 -9.31 22.79 -13.01
N VAL A 140 -8.96 22.94 -11.73
CA VAL A 140 -7.57 22.83 -11.26
C VAL A 140 -7.03 21.43 -11.52
N THR A 141 -7.84 20.39 -11.26
CA THR A 141 -7.50 18.99 -11.56
C THR A 141 -7.21 18.79 -13.04
N LEU A 142 -8.06 19.33 -13.92
CA LEU A 142 -7.87 19.24 -15.37
C LEU A 142 -6.57 19.92 -15.83
N LEU A 143 -6.30 21.14 -15.36
CA LEU A 143 -5.10 21.89 -15.71
C LEU A 143 -3.84 21.19 -15.21
N ALA A 144 -3.86 20.69 -13.97
CA ALA A 144 -2.76 19.92 -13.40
C ALA A 144 -2.56 18.60 -14.13
N ALA A 145 -3.63 17.88 -14.51
CA ALA A 145 -3.54 16.65 -15.29
C ALA A 145 -2.91 16.90 -16.66
N LEU A 146 -3.27 18.01 -17.33
CA LEU A 146 -2.66 18.42 -18.58
C LEU A 146 -1.17 18.74 -18.40
N ALA A 147 -0.80 19.44 -17.33
CA ALA A 147 0.60 19.74 -17.02
C ALA A 147 1.42 18.46 -16.81
N VAL A 148 0.90 17.51 -16.01
CA VAL A 148 1.51 16.18 -15.81
C VAL A 148 1.64 15.44 -17.13
N ALA A 149 0.57 15.39 -17.94
CA ALA A 149 0.59 14.72 -19.24
C ALA A 149 1.65 15.31 -20.17
N LEU A 150 1.75 16.64 -20.25
CA LEU A 150 2.76 17.32 -21.04
C LEU A 150 4.17 17.02 -20.52
N LEU A 151 4.38 17.06 -19.21
CA LEU A 151 5.69 16.77 -18.59
C LEU A 151 6.16 15.34 -18.92
N VAL A 152 5.30 14.33 -18.69
CA VAL A 152 5.61 12.92 -18.98
C VAL A 152 5.85 12.71 -20.48
N LEU A 153 5.03 13.31 -21.34
CA LEU A 153 5.20 13.23 -22.79
C LEU A 153 6.51 13.86 -23.26
N GLN A 154 6.90 14.99 -22.68
CA GLN A 154 8.16 15.67 -23.00
C GLN A 154 9.38 14.88 -22.51
N ALA A 155 9.28 14.25 -21.33
CA ALA A 155 10.30 13.32 -20.84
C ALA A 155 10.48 12.13 -21.81
N GLY A 156 9.39 11.50 -22.24
CA GLY A 156 9.44 10.41 -23.23
C GLY A 156 10.03 10.83 -24.57
N ARG A 157 9.71 12.04 -25.05
CA ARG A 157 10.34 12.62 -26.25
C ARG A 157 11.82 12.92 -26.03
N GLY A 158 12.22 13.33 -24.83
CA GLY A 158 13.60 13.51 -24.40
C GLY A 158 14.39 12.21 -24.48
N LEU A 159 13.89 11.12 -23.89
CA LEU A 159 14.49 9.78 -23.98
C LEU A 159 14.65 9.32 -25.43
N ARG A 160 13.67 9.60 -26.30
CA ARG A 160 13.78 9.30 -27.73
C ARG A 160 14.85 10.15 -28.45
N ARG A 161 15.12 11.38 -27.99
CA ARG A 161 16.25 12.18 -28.53
C ARG A 161 17.58 11.57 -28.09
N VAL A 162 17.71 11.15 -26.84
CA VAL A 162 18.90 10.48 -26.31
C VAL A 162 19.17 9.18 -27.07
N ALA A 163 18.16 8.33 -27.27
CA ALA A 163 18.30 7.09 -28.04
C ALA A 163 18.74 7.33 -29.48
N ARG A 164 18.23 8.39 -30.13
CA ARG A 164 18.65 8.78 -31.48
C ARG A 164 20.08 9.32 -31.51
N TRP A 165 20.46 10.15 -30.55
CA TRP A 165 21.83 10.65 -30.41
C TRP A 165 22.82 9.51 -30.20
N LEU A 166 22.49 8.56 -29.32
CA LEU A 166 23.29 7.35 -29.10
C LEU A 166 23.37 6.49 -30.37
N SER A 167 22.28 6.39 -31.14
CA SER A 167 22.27 5.66 -32.42
C SER A 167 23.19 6.29 -33.46
N VAL A 168 23.40 7.61 -33.45
CA VAL A 168 24.36 8.28 -34.33
C VAL A 168 25.80 7.96 -33.93
N LEU A 169 26.08 7.90 -32.61
CA LEU A 169 27.39 7.53 -32.09
C LEU A 169 27.74 6.07 -32.40
N VAL A 170 26.83 5.15 -32.09
CA VAL A 170 26.99 3.71 -32.33
C VAL A 170 26.99 3.40 -33.83
N GLY A 171 26.24 4.17 -34.62
CA GLY A 171 26.19 4.06 -36.08
C GLY A 171 27.51 4.37 -36.80
N LYS A 172 28.53 4.87 -36.08
CA LYS A 172 29.90 4.98 -36.60
C LYS A 172 30.61 3.63 -36.70
N VAL A 173 30.14 2.63 -35.96
CA VAL A 173 30.80 1.31 -35.83
C VAL A 173 29.94 0.20 -36.44
N VAL A 174 28.61 0.29 -36.37
CA VAL A 174 27.69 -0.76 -36.85
C VAL A 174 26.61 -0.21 -37.79
N PRO A 175 26.00 -1.06 -38.64
CA PRO A 175 24.94 -0.62 -39.56
C PRO A 175 23.77 0.08 -38.86
N ALA A 176 23.17 1.07 -39.53
CA ALA A 176 22.13 1.93 -38.95
C ALA A 176 20.93 1.21 -38.32
N PRO A 177 20.40 0.08 -38.86
CA PRO A 177 19.31 -0.65 -38.20
C PRO A 177 19.73 -1.23 -36.84
N VAL A 178 20.95 -1.77 -36.77
CA VAL A 178 21.53 -2.36 -35.56
C VAL A 178 21.82 -1.26 -34.54
N ALA A 179 22.39 -0.13 -34.96
CA ALA A 179 22.65 1.01 -34.07
C ALA A 179 21.36 1.52 -33.42
N ARG A 180 20.27 1.69 -34.19
CA ARG A 180 18.97 2.14 -33.66
C ARG A 180 18.39 1.15 -32.65
N PHE A 181 18.48 -0.14 -32.94
CA PHE A 181 18.01 -1.19 -32.05
C PHE A 181 18.79 -1.21 -30.75
N VAL A 182 20.13 -1.32 -30.82
CA VAL A 182 21.01 -1.37 -29.65
C VAL A 182 20.88 -0.12 -28.80
N SER A 183 20.85 1.08 -29.40
CA SER A 183 20.67 2.32 -28.65
C SER A 183 19.29 2.44 -28.01
N GLY A 184 18.23 1.97 -28.67
CA GLY A 184 16.90 1.90 -28.10
C GLY A 184 16.83 0.96 -26.90
N VAL A 185 17.41 -0.24 -27.03
CA VAL A 185 17.51 -1.23 -25.95
C VAL A 185 18.35 -0.70 -24.79
N ALA A 186 19.50 -0.08 -25.06
CA ALA A 186 20.35 0.49 -24.02
C ALA A 186 19.61 1.56 -23.20
N VAL A 187 18.92 2.50 -23.87
CA VAL A 187 18.10 3.50 -23.17
C VAL A 187 16.97 2.85 -22.39
N ALA A 188 16.29 1.84 -22.96
CA ALA A 188 15.24 1.10 -22.24
C ALA A 188 15.77 0.38 -21.00
N VAL A 189 16.93 -0.28 -21.10
CA VAL A 189 17.60 -0.94 -19.96
C VAL A 189 17.96 0.08 -18.89
N VAL A 190 18.57 1.21 -19.26
CA VAL A 190 18.88 2.29 -18.31
C VAL A 190 17.62 2.82 -17.64
N VAL A 191 16.53 3.03 -18.39
CA VAL A 191 15.24 3.46 -17.84
C VAL A 191 14.69 2.42 -16.87
N VAL A 192 14.76 1.12 -17.20
CA VAL A 192 14.31 0.04 -16.31
C VAL A 192 15.18 -0.05 -15.05
N LEU A 193 16.49 0.10 -15.18
CA LEU A 193 17.41 0.10 -14.04
C LEU A 193 17.19 1.32 -13.13
N LEU A 194 17.00 2.51 -13.71
CA LEU A 194 16.61 3.71 -12.97
C LEU A 194 15.23 3.57 -12.34
N PHE A 195 14.29 2.96 -13.05
CA PHE A 195 12.95 2.69 -12.53
C PHE A 195 13.02 1.74 -11.32
N ASN A 196 13.74 0.62 -11.42
CA ASN A 196 13.88 -0.33 -10.33
C ASN A 196 14.73 0.19 -9.17
N GLY A 197 15.78 0.96 -9.48
CA GLY A 197 16.77 1.40 -8.51
C GLY A 197 16.43 2.71 -7.80
N VAL A 198 15.75 3.64 -8.47
CA VAL A 198 15.47 5.00 -7.96
C VAL A 198 13.97 5.25 -7.84
N ILE A 199 13.17 4.94 -8.87
CA ILE A 199 11.73 5.24 -8.84
C ILE A 199 11.02 4.28 -7.89
N TRP A 200 11.25 2.98 -8.01
CA TRP A 200 10.61 1.97 -7.19
C TRP A 200 11.05 2.06 -5.72
N SER A 201 12.36 2.21 -5.48
CA SER A 201 12.89 2.46 -4.13
C SER A 201 12.38 3.79 -3.57
N GLY A 202 12.35 4.85 -4.37
CA GLY A 202 11.81 6.15 -3.99
C GLY A 202 10.32 6.12 -3.71
N THR A 203 9.52 5.38 -4.49
CA THR A 203 8.09 5.16 -4.25
C THR A 203 7.86 4.40 -2.96
N LEU A 204 8.62 3.33 -2.69
CA LEU A 204 8.53 2.61 -1.43
C LEU A 204 8.96 3.48 -0.24
N SER A 205 10.02 4.27 -0.37
CA SER A 205 10.42 5.24 0.66
C SER A 205 9.37 6.34 0.87
N ALA A 206 8.74 6.84 -0.19
CA ALA A 206 7.68 7.82 -0.11
C ALA A 206 6.43 7.25 0.56
N LEU A 207 6.00 6.04 0.18
CA LEU A 207 4.92 5.33 0.85
C LEU A 207 5.27 5.16 2.33
N ASN A 208 6.44 4.59 2.65
CA ASN A 208 6.88 4.44 4.04
C ASN A 208 6.86 5.77 4.80
N SER A 209 7.26 6.89 4.19
CA SER A 209 7.21 8.21 4.83
C SER A 209 5.79 8.73 5.04
N VAL A 210 4.86 8.44 4.13
CA VAL A 210 3.45 8.84 4.28
C VAL A 210 2.79 8.02 5.39
N TYR A 211 2.98 6.70 5.39
CA TYR A 211 2.52 5.85 6.49
C TYR A 211 3.18 6.26 7.80
N ALA A 212 4.49 6.51 7.82
CA ALA A 212 5.19 6.98 9.01
C ALA A 212 4.69 8.36 9.47
N ALA A 213 4.36 9.29 8.56
CA ALA A 213 3.87 10.63 8.89
C ALA A 213 2.43 10.63 9.40
N ALA A 214 1.54 9.85 8.78
CA ALA A 214 0.20 9.61 9.31
C ALA A 214 0.25 8.97 10.69
N ASN A 215 1.27 8.13 10.93
CA ASN A 215 1.53 7.50 12.22
C ASN A 215 2.39 8.36 13.17
N ALA A 216 2.88 9.54 12.74
CA ALA A 216 3.77 10.40 13.52
C ALA A 216 3.01 11.60 14.05
N GLU A 217 2.13 11.36 15.01
CA GLU A 217 1.62 12.39 15.91
C GLU A 217 2.51 12.61 17.15
N ILE A 218 3.65 11.91 17.25
CA ILE A 218 4.55 12.01 18.41
C ILE A 218 5.91 12.57 17.98
N SER A 219 6.12 13.84 18.36
CA SER A 219 7.20 14.76 17.99
C SER A 219 8.54 14.48 18.71
N PRO A 220 9.68 15.09 18.30
CA PRO A 220 11.05 14.82 18.80
C PRO A 220 11.36 15.24 20.25
N ARG A 221 10.33 15.32 21.11
CA ARG A 221 10.39 15.62 22.55
C ARG A 221 10.27 14.37 23.42
N LEU A 222 10.33 13.16 22.84
CA LEU A 222 10.26 11.92 23.60
C LEU A 222 11.43 11.83 24.59
N THR A 223 11.09 11.83 25.87
CA THR A 223 12.02 11.57 26.96
C THR A 223 12.08 10.06 27.25
N PRO A 224 13.24 9.54 27.69
CA PRO A 224 13.34 8.15 28.12
C PRO A 224 12.26 7.81 29.16
N PRO A 225 11.64 6.62 29.09
CA PRO A 225 10.70 6.18 30.11
C PRO A 225 11.44 6.02 31.46
N THR A 226 10.75 6.29 32.56
CA THR A 226 11.27 6.05 33.91
C THR A 226 10.79 4.72 34.50
N LEU A 227 9.78 4.10 33.88
CA LEU A 227 9.16 2.87 34.36
C LEU A 227 10.05 1.65 34.04
N PRO A 228 10.31 0.76 35.03
CA PRO A 228 11.15 -0.42 34.82
C PRO A 228 10.58 -1.40 33.79
N GLU A 229 9.26 -1.42 33.60
CA GLU A 229 8.54 -2.29 32.64
C GLU A 229 8.77 -1.91 31.16
N ARG A 230 9.44 -0.79 30.90
CA ARG A 230 9.65 -0.26 29.54
C ARG A 230 11.14 -0.31 29.18
N SER A 231 11.47 -0.86 28.03
CA SER A 231 12.85 -0.81 27.51
C SER A 231 13.29 0.64 27.26
N GLY A 232 14.58 0.92 27.44
CA GLY A 232 15.15 2.27 27.41
C GLY A 232 15.03 3.05 28.72
N SER A 233 14.45 2.46 29.78
CA SER A 233 14.45 3.05 31.12
C SER A 233 15.82 2.92 31.81
N PRO A 234 16.06 3.61 32.95
CA PRO A 234 17.31 3.47 33.70
C PRO A 234 17.62 2.03 34.13
N ASP A 235 16.59 1.20 34.30
CA ASP A 235 16.72 -0.21 34.66
C ASP A 235 16.90 -1.12 33.44
N SER A 236 16.69 -0.62 32.22
CA SER A 236 16.77 -1.38 30.97
C SER A 236 18.21 -1.78 30.62
N LEU A 237 18.38 -2.99 30.09
CA LEU A 237 19.64 -3.44 29.49
C LEU A 237 19.87 -2.82 28.12
N GLU A 238 18.78 -2.39 27.47
CA GLU A 238 18.81 -1.68 26.20
C GLU A 238 18.82 -0.16 26.44
N PRO A 239 19.88 0.56 26.03
CA PRO A 239 19.92 2.02 26.14
C PRO A 239 18.79 2.69 25.36
N TRP A 240 18.19 3.75 25.90
CA TRP A 240 17.21 4.58 25.18
C TRP A 240 17.69 4.97 23.78
N ASP A 241 18.98 5.28 23.68
CA ASP A 241 19.53 5.79 22.44
C ASP A 241 19.63 4.75 21.32
N SER A 242 19.72 3.46 21.65
CA SER A 242 19.83 2.38 20.68
C SER A 242 18.49 1.89 20.13
N LEU A 243 17.36 2.23 20.75
CA LEU A 243 16.01 1.77 20.36
C LEU A 243 15.54 2.22 18.95
N GLY A 244 16.18 3.23 18.36
CA GLY A 244 15.71 3.85 17.12
C GLY A 244 14.43 4.66 17.30
N ALA A 245 13.97 5.35 16.26
CA ALA A 245 12.86 6.30 16.38
C ALA A 245 11.52 5.60 16.71
N GLU A 246 11.23 4.51 16.03
CA GLU A 246 9.97 3.78 16.21
C GLU A 246 9.94 2.95 17.50
N GLY A 247 11.09 2.39 17.92
CA GLY A 247 11.21 1.73 19.22
C GLY A 247 11.00 2.70 20.38
N ARG A 248 11.59 3.90 20.31
CA ARG A 248 11.38 4.97 21.29
C ARG A 248 9.92 5.38 21.40
N LYS A 249 9.19 5.51 20.28
CA LYS A 249 7.75 5.80 20.29
C LYS A 249 6.95 4.67 20.94
N PHE A 250 7.26 3.43 20.57
CA PHE A 250 6.56 2.25 21.09
C PHE A 250 6.68 2.15 22.62
N VAL A 251 7.89 2.24 23.18
CA VAL A 251 8.09 2.05 24.63
C VAL A 251 7.46 3.15 25.48
N VAL A 252 7.27 4.36 24.94
CA VAL A 252 6.63 5.48 25.67
C VAL A 252 5.14 5.65 25.36
N SER A 253 4.63 5.01 24.30
CA SER A 253 3.20 4.99 23.97
C SER A 253 2.39 4.06 24.90
N GLY A 254 1.07 4.03 24.70
CA GLY A 254 0.13 3.18 25.41
C GLY A 254 -0.59 3.91 26.56
N PRO A 255 -1.75 3.39 26.99
CA PRO A 255 -2.49 3.93 28.12
C PRO A 255 -1.67 3.88 29.42
N THR A 256 -1.89 4.87 30.28
CA THR A 256 -1.30 4.92 31.62
C THR A 256 -1.98 3.90 32.54
N LEU A 257 -1.31 3.54 33.64
CA LEU A 257 -1.89 2.67 34.66
C LEU A 257 -3.23 3.18 35.21
N ASP A 258 -3.40 4.49 35.32
CA ASP A 258 -4.64 5.09 35.82
C ASP A 258 -5.76 5.03 34.77
N GLU A 259 -5.46 5.23 33.49
CA GLU A 259 -6.41 5.01 32.39
C GLU A 259 -6.85 3.55 32.31
N LEU A 260 -5.91 2.61 32.44
CA LEU A 260 -6.20 1.18 32.50
C LEU A 260 -7.11 0.83 33.68
N ARG A 261 -6.85 1.40 34.87
CA ARG A 261 -7.71 1.21 36.06
C ARG A 261 -9.09 1.84 35.88
N ALA A 262 -9.15 3.02 35.28
CA ALA A 262 -10.41 3.71 35.01
C ALA A 262 -11.28 2.91 34.03
N PHE A 263 -10.68 2.40 32.95
CA PHE A 263 -11.37 1.52 31.99
C PHE A 263 -11.84 0.22 32.65
N ALA A 264 -10.98 -0.41 33.45
CA ALA A 264 -11.32 -1.61 34.21
C ALA A 264 -12.48 -1.35 35.19
N ALA A 265 -12.49 -0.22 35.89
CA ALA A 265 -13.52 0.14 36.86
C ALA A 265 -14.88 0.45 36.22
N ALA A 266 -14.91 0.77 34.92
CA ALA A 266 -16.12 0.97 34.15
C ALA A 266 -16.76 -0.35 33.64
N GLY A 267 -16.11 -1.49 33.84
CA GLY A 267 -16.63 -2.82 33.53
C GLY A 267 -16.51 -3.78 34.71
N ASP A 268 -16.97 -5.01 34.52
CA ASP A 268 -17.01 -6.03 35.58
C ASP A 268 -16.05 -7.22 35.34
N VAL A 269 -15.36 -7.22 34.20
CA VAL A 269 -14.54 -8.36 33.74
C VAL A 269 -13.14 -8.33 34.35
N VAL A 270 -12.61 -7.13 34.54
CA VAL A 270 -11.26 -6.86 35.05
C VAL A 270 -11.43 -6.03 36.31
N ASP A 271 -11.28 -6.63 37.49
CA ASP A 271 -11.24 -5.83 38.73
C ASP A 271 -9.99 -4.91 38.75
N PRO A 272 -10.17 -3.59 38.99
CA PRO A 272 -9.12 -2.58 39.00
C PRO A 272 -7.93 -2.87 39.91
N ALA A 273 -8.11 -3.64 41.00
CA ALA A 273 -7.05 -3.95 41.96
C ALA A 273 -5.95 -4.85 41.37
N ASP A 274 -6.28 -5.64 40.36
CA ASP A 274 -5.32 -6.54 39.71
C ASP A 274 -4.62 -5.88 38.51
N VAL A 275 -5.02 -4.65 38.11
CA VAL A 275 -4.40 -3.92 37.00
C VAL A 275 -2.94 -3.58 37.34
N ARG A 276 -2.03 -3.80 36.38
CA ARG A 276 -0.59 -3.53 36.50
C ARG A 276 -0.07 -2.80 35.26
N GLU A 277 1.11 -2.20 35.39
CA GLU A 277 1.82 -1.56 34.27
C GLU A 277 2.10 -2.61 33.17
N PRO A 278 1.78 -2.30 31.89
CA PRO A 278 2.15 -3.11 30.75
C PRO A 278 3.67 -3.17 30.53
N ILE A 279 4.16 -4.28 29.96
CA ILE A 279 5.59 -4.43 29.62
C ILE A 279 5.79 -4.18 28.13
N HIS A 280 6.60 -3.16 27.83
CA HIS A 280 7.02 -2.81 26.47
C HIS A 280 8.48 -3.19 26.27
N ALA A 281 8.73 -4.39 25.74
CA ALA A 281 10.08 -4.89 25.46
C ALA A 281 10.48 -4.62 24.00
N TYR A 282 11.55 -3.84 23.81
CA TYR A 282 12.08 -3.51 22.48
C TYR A 282 13.60 -3.51 22.49
N ALA A 283 14.23 -4.04 21.44
CA ALA A 283 15.66 -3.87 21.20
C ALA A 283 15.89 -3.27 19.81
N GLY A 284 16.75 -2.25 19.71
CA GLY A 284 17.20 -1.73 18.42
C GLY A 284 18.00 -2.77 17.64
N LEU A 285 18.30 -2.56 16.36
CA LEU A 285 19.13 -3.54 15.65
C LEU A 285 20.54 -3.55 16.17
N ASP A 286 21.09 -4.75 16.13
CA ASP A 286 22.52 -4.93 16.16
C ASP A 286 23.19 -4.15 15.00
N PRO A 287 24.23 -3.35 15.26
CA PRO A 287 24.94 -2.56 14.23
C PRO A 287 25.51 -3.39 13.08
N GLU A 288 25.82 -4.67 13.31
CA GLU A 288 26.31 -5.61 12.30
C GLU A 288 25.17 -6.34 11.56
N GLY A 289 23.93 -6.13 12.01
CA GLY A 289 22.73 -6.71 11.43
C GLY A 289 22.45 -8.13 11.91
N ASP A 290 23.00 -8.53 13.06
CA ASP A 290 22.72 -9.83 13.65
C ASP A 290 21.33 -9.85 14.34
N LEU A 291 20.41 -10.58 13.71
CA LEU A 291 19.04 -10.73 14.17
C LEU A 291 18.94 -11.68 15.38
N ASP A 292 19.84 -12.64 15.52
CA ASP A 292 19.85 -13.56 16.66
C ASP A 292 20.37 -12.81 17.91
N ALA A 293 21.36 -11.93 17.74
CA ALA A 293 21.83 -11.04 18.82
C ALA A 293 20.75 -10.02 19.25
N THR A 294 20.02 -9.46 18.27
CA THR A 294 18.88 -8.57 18.57
C THR A 294 17.79 -9.32 19.33
N ALA A 295 17.44 -10.53 18.91
CA ALA A 295 16.45 -11.36 19.61
C ALA A 295 16.89 -11.73 21.03
N ALA A 296 18.19 -12.00 21.25
CA ALA A 296 18.73 -12.28 22.58
C ALA A 296 18.54 -11.08 23.52
N ARG A 297 18.83 -9.86 23.08
CA ARG A 297 18.60 -8.64 23.90
C ARG A 297 17.14 -8.44 24.26
N VAL A 298 16.20 -8.75 23.35
CA VAL A 298 14.78 -8.70 23.71
C VAL A 298 14.44 -9.77 24.76
N VAL A 299 14.99 -10.98 24.64
CA VAL A 299 14.81 -12.04 25.66
C VAL A 299 15.38 -11.61 27.02
N ASP A 300 16.52 -10.93 27.04
CA ASP A 300 17.10 -10.40 28.27
C ASP A 300 16.18 -9.34 28.90
N GLU A 301 15.54 -8.48 28.10
CA GLU A 301 14.51 -7.54 28.57
C GLU A 301 13.26 -8.25 29.12
N LEU A 302 12.83 -9.35 28.48
CA LEU A 302 11.73 -10.17 28.99
C LEU A 302 12.08 -10.83 30.33
N ASP A 303 13.32 -11.32 30.47
CA ASP A 303 13.79 -11.91 31.72
C ASP A 303 13.88 -10.88 32.83
N ARG A 304 14.39 -9.70 32.53
CA ARG A 304 14.54 -8.59 33.48
C ARG A 304 13.20 -8.11 34.03
N THR A 305 12.19 -8.07 33.18
CA THR A 305 10.86 -7.54 33.51
C THR A 305 9.90 -8.62 34.05
N ASP A 306 10.40 -9.84 34.28
CA ASP A 306 9.60 -11.02 34.63
C ASP A 306 8.41 -11.23 33.65
N ALA A 307 8.63 -10.91 32.37
CA ALA A 307 7.61 -10.97 31.34
C ALA A 307 7.07 -12.40 31.11
N TRP A 308 7.81 -13.43 31.55
CA TRP A 308 7.39 -14.82 31.47
C TRP A 308 6.34 -15.22 32.51
N ASP A 309 6.24 -14.46 33.59
CA ASP A 309 5.18 -14.60 34.59
C ASP A 309 3.90 -13.90 34.14
N ARG A 310 4.01 -13.07 33.09
CA ARG A 310 2.87 -12.55 32.33
C ARG A 310 2.28 -13.71 31.52
N SER A 311 0.97 -13.67 31.34
CA SER A 311 0.19 -14.86 30.97
C SER A 311 -0.47 -14.79 29.58
N VAL A 312 -0.16 -13.72 28.86
CA VAL A 312 -0.31 -13.49 27.43
C VAL A 312 1.02 -12.93 26.92
N LEU A 313 1.63 -13.58 25.93
CA LEU A 313 2.83 -13.01 25.32
C LEU A 313 2.47 -12.71 23.86
N VAL A 314 2.55 -11.44 23.49
CA VAL A 314 2.31 -10.99 22.12
C VAL A 314 3.63 -10.80 21.43
N VAL A 315 3.79 -11.45 20.29
CA VAL A 315 4.96 -11.22 19.44
C VAL A 315 4.47 -10.47 18.22
N ALA A 316 4.73 -9.17 18.20
CA ALA A 316 4.31 -8.30 17.12
C ALA A 316 5.36 -8.30 16.02
N THR A 317 4.92 -8.37 14.77
CA THR A 317 5.82 -8.15 13.63
C THR A 317 5.75 -6.71 13.19
N THR A 318 6.90 -6.06 13.07
CA THR A 318 7.02 -4.65 12.67
C THR A 318 7.05 -4.47 11.16
N THR A 319 6.78 -3.25 10.71
CA THR A 319 7.11 -2.84 9.34
C THR A 319 8.62 -2.73 9.15
N GLY A 320 9.08 -2.47 7.92
CA GLY A 320 10.50 -2.30 7.63
C GLY A 320 11.21 -1.19 8.43
N THR A 321 10.47 -0.34 9.14
CA THR A 321 10.99 0.73 10.01
C THR A 321 10.90 0.40 11.51
N GLY A 322 10.52 -0.83 11.90
CA GLY A 322 10.36 -1.17 13.32
C GLY A 322 9.05 -0.69 13.95
N TRP A 323 8.13 -0.13 13.16
CA TRP A 323 6.87 0.43 13.66
C TRP A 323 5.84 -0.65 14.01
N VAL A 324 5.08 -0.36 15.08
CA VAL A 324 3.94 -1.11 15.59
C VAL A 324 2.75 -0.18 15.67
N ASP A 325 1.57 -0.67 15.33
CA ASP A 325 0.34 0.10 15.46
C ASP A 325 -0.02 0.32 16.94
N PRO A 326 -0.03 1.57 17.45
CA PRO A 326 -0.38 1.83 18.84
C PRO A 326 -1.79 1.34 19.19
N ALA A 327 -2.74 1.45 18.26
CA ALA A 327 -4.11 1.01 18.48
C ALA A 327 -4.21 -0.51 18.73
N MET A 328 -3.31 -1.29 18.13
CA MET A 328 -3.23 -2.73 18.38
C MET A 328 -2.78 -3.02 19.82
N VAL A 329 -1.78 -2.27 20.30
CA VAL A 329 -1.22 -2.44 21.65
C VAL A 329 -2.23 -1.95 22.70
N GLU A 330 -2.82 -0.78 22.46
CA GLU A 330 -3.85 -0.17 23.29
C GLU A 330 -5.08 -1.08 23.44
N ALA A 331 -5.61 -1.62 22.34
CA ALA A 331 -6.76 -2.54 22.38
C ALA A 331 -6.52 -3.72 23.32
N LEU A 332 -5.32 -4.29 23.25
CA LEU A 332 -4.91 -5.44 24.03
C LEU A 332 -4.76 -5.09 25.52
N GLU A 333 -4.16 -3.95 25.82
CA GLU A 333 -3.88 -3.47 27.17
C GLU A 333 -5.15 -3.06 27.91
N LEU A 334 -6.03 -2.30 27.25
CA LEU A 334 -7.35 -1.95 27.79
C LEU A 334 -8.21 -3.20 28.01
N MET A 335 -8.22 -4.14 27.05
CA MET A 335 -9.00 -5.39 27.17
C MET A 335 -8.62 -6.20 28.41
N HIS A 336 -7.34 -6.21 28.78
CA HIS A 336 -6.85 -7.08 29.87
C HIS A 336 -6.45 -6.32 31.12
N GLY A 337 -6.53 -4.98 31.12
CA GLY A 337 -6.07 -4.11 32.20
C GLY A 337 -4.69 -4.47 32.72
N GLY A 338 -3.79 -4.97 31.87
CA GLY A 338 -2.47 -5.46 32.30
C GLY A 338 -2.45 -6.38 33.54
N ARG A 339 -3.38 -7.34 33.75
CA ARG A 339 -3.66 -8.06 35.04
C ARG A 339 -2.89 -9.34 35.47
N HIS A 340 -2.32 -9.44 36.69
CA HIS A 340 -1.77 -10.72 37.23
C HIS A 340 -2.74 -11.48 38.16
N ARG A 341 -3.44 -12.48 37.62
CA ARG A 341 -3.50 -13.88 38.07
C ARG A 341 -4.14 -14.63 36.90
N ASP A 342 -3.30 -15.31 36.15
CA ASP A 342 -3.57 -16.12 34.96
C ASP A 342 -3.63 -15.50 33.54
N ARG A 343 -3.66 -14.16 33.25
CA ARG A 343 -3.48 -13.58 31.86
C ARG A 343 -2.85 -12.13 31.78
N GLN A 344 -1.62 -11.89 31.26
CA GLN A 344 -0.98 -10.55 31.04
C GLN A 344 -0.02 -10.46 29.85
N HIS A 345 0.13 -9.30 29.21
CA HIS A 345 0.82 -9.03 27.93
C HIS A 345 2.30 -8.65 28.05
N ALA A 346 3.15 -9.15 27.15
CA ALA A 346 4.40 -8.51 26.74
C ALA A 346 4.47 -8.49 25.22
N VAL A 347 4.80 -7.35 24.61
CA VAL A 347 4.90 -7.20 23.15
C VAL A 347 6.37 -7.30 22.73
N LEU A 348 6.73 -8.36 22.01
CA LEU A 348 8.08 -8.63 21.50
C LEU A 348 8.28 -8.05 20.10
N LEU A 349 9.39 -7.35 19.88
CA LEU A 349 9.71 -6.70 18.62
C LEU A 349 11.15 -6.95 18.18
N PRO A 350 11.39 -7.61 17.03
CA PRO A 350 12.66 -7.46 16.32
C PRO A 350 12.61 -6.21 15.41
N ALA A 351 13.62 -5.34 15.56
CA ALA A 351 13.70 -3.99 15.00
C ALA A 351 13.83 -3.82 13.47
N GLU A 352 13.64 -2.55 13.04
CA GLU A 352 14.06 -1.82 11.81
C GLU A 352 14.82 -2.62 10.71
N LEU A 353 14.16 -2.93 9.59
CA LEU A 353 14.80 -3.62 8.46
C LEU A 353 15.48 -2.68 7.43
N ASP A 354 15.40 -1.35 7.58
CA ASP A 354 15.80 -0.40 6.52
C ASP A 354 17.31 -0.11 6.44
N GLN A 355 18.11 -0.32 7.49
CA GLN A 355 19.54 0.06 7.48
C GLN A 355 20.49 -0.91 6.74
N LEU A 356 20.08 -2.15 6.42
CA LEU A 356 20.94 -3.12 5.72
C LEU A 356 20.78 -3.05 4.19
N ARG A 357 20.90 -1.86 3.60
CA ARG A 357 20.92 -1.66 2.12
C ARG A 357 22.15 -2.27 1.41
N ARG A 358 23.12 -2.86 2.14
CA ARG A 358 24.42 -3.31 1.58
C ARG A 358 24.50 -4.77 1.10
N ARG A 359 23.44 -5.58 1.22
CA ARG A 359 23.42 -6.96 0.65
C ARG A 359 22.16 -7.22 -0.19
N PRO A 360 22.26 -7.89 -1.35
CA PRO A 360 21.19 -8.00 -2.36
C PRO A 360 20.10 -9.04 -2.01
N LEU A 361 19.64 -9.09 -0.77
CA LEU A 361 18.58 -10.01 -0.32
C LEU A 361 17.28 -9.26 0.01
N ASP A 362 16.17 -9.83 -0.45
CA ASP A 362 14.78 -9.35 -0.38
C ASP A 362 14.34 -8.98 1.08
N PRO A 363 13.85 -7.75 1.35
CA PRO A 363 13.41 -7.30 2.68
C PRO A 363 12.44 -8.26 3.38
N ALA A 364 11.54 -8.91 2.63
CA ALA A 364 10.57 -9.86 3.16
C ALA A 364 11.21 -11.14 3.73
N ARG A 365 12.36 -11.57 3.19
CA ARG A 365 13.10 -12.73 3.73
C ARG A 365 13.81 -12.40 5.04
N ARG A 366 14.16 -11.13 5.25
CA ARG A 366 14.80 -10.67 6.49
C ARG A 366 13.79 -10.49 7.62
N GLY A 367 12.63 -9.89 7.37
CA GLY A 367 11.55 -9.82 8.36
C GLY A 367 11.06 -11.20 8.80
N GLN A 368 10.88 -12.14 7.86
CA GLN A 368 10.56 -13.53 8.21
C GLN A 368 11.70 -14.26 8.94
N GLY A 369 12.96 -13.91 8.66
CA GLY A 369 14.14 -14.45 9.35
C GLY A 369 14.25 -13.93 10.78
N ALA A 370 14.05 -12.63 11.00
CA ALA A 370 14.04 -11.98 12.31
C ALA A 370 12.92 -12.51 13.18
N VAL A 371 11.71 -12.65 12.62
CA VAL A 371 10.58 -13.23 13.35
C VAL A 371 10.80 -14.71 13.63
N ARG A 372 11.37 -15.49 12.69
CA ARG A 372 11.74 -16.88 12.97
C ARG A 372 12.84 -17.00 14.02
N GLY A 373 13.82 -16.09 14.03
CA GLY A 373 14.88 -16.00 15.04
C GLY A 373 14.32 -15.65 16.40
N GLY A 374 13.53 -14.58 16.50
CA GLY A 374 12.82 -14.15 17.72
C GLY A 374 11.86 -15.21 18.26
N VAL A 375 10.98 -15.77 17.43
CA VAL A 375 10.10 -16.88 17.84
C VAL A 375 10.91 -18.11 18.23
N ARG A 376 12.03 -18.40 17.56
CA ARG A 376 12.91 -19.52 17.95
C ARG A 376 13.72 -19.23 19.21
N ALA A 377 14.03 -17.98 19.53
CA ALA A 377 14.67 -17.57 20.78
C ALA A 377 13.67 -17.64 21.95
N VAL A 378 12.43 -17.23 21.71
CA VAL A 378 11.32 -17.25 22.68
C VAL A 378 10.74 -18.65 22.91
N VAL A 379 10.63 -19.47 21.86
CA VAL A 379 9.97 -20.79 21.88
C VAL A 379 10.98 -21.95 21.82
N GLY A 380 12.23 -21.70 21.43
CA GLY A 380 13.26 -22.73 21.36
C GLY A 380 13.90 -23.04 22.71
N PRO A 381 14.51 -24.23 22.88
CA PRO A 381 15.22 -24.57 24.10
C PRO A 381 16.55 -23.81 24.12
N ALA A 382 16.55 -22.59 24.66
CA ALA A 382 17.78 -21.88 24.98
C ALA A 382 18.50 -22.62 26.13
N ARG A 383 19.83 -22.74 26.00
CA ARG A 383 20.71 -23.59 26.82
C ARG A 383 20.41 -23.48 28.33
N GLY A 384 19.99 -24.58 28.94
CA GLY A 384 19.89 -24.72 30.40
C GLY A 384 18.59 -24.24 31.04
N ARG A 385 17.65 -23.66 30.28
CA ARG A 385 16.31 -23.33 30.80
C ARG A 385 15.41 -24.56 30.79
N PRO A 386 14.57 -24.78 31.84
CA PRO A 386 13.41 -25.63 31.67
C PRO A 386 12.58 -25.09 30.48
N PRO A 387 11.88 -25.96 29.70
CA PRO A 387 10.97 -25.48 28.67
C PRO A 387 10.06 -24.40 29.28
N ALA A 388 9.71 -23.36 28.51
CA ALA A 388 8.79 -22.31 28.95
C ALA A 388 7.71 -22.97 29.82
N PRO A 389 7.51 -22.52 31.09
CA PRO A 389 6.58 -23.20 31.97
C PRO A 389 5.25 -23.35 31.23
N ALA A 390 4.48 -24.39 31.55
CA ALA A 390 3.14 -24.65 31.00
C ALA A 390 2.12 -23.50 31.22
N ARG A 391 2.59 -22.30 31.59
CA ARG A 391 1.92 -21.05 31.89
C ARG A 391 1.92 -20.03 30.75
N VAL A 392 2.81 -20.11 29.75
CA VAL A 392 2.65 -19.31 28.51
C VAL A 392 1.62 -20.02 27.63
N ARG A 393 0.34 -19.75 27.87
CA ARG A 393 -0.75 -20.51 27.23
C ARG A 393 -1.04 -20.07 25.80
N HIS A 394 -0.75 -18.81 25.44
CA HIS A 394 -1.13 -18.27 24.13
C HIS A 394 -0.09 -17.31 23.56
N LEU A 395 0.45 -17.65 22.38
CA LEU A 395 1.32 -16.81 21.57
C LEU A 395 0.48 -16.21 20.44
N ALA A 396 0.10 -14.93 20.57
CA ALA A 396 -0.55 -14.22 19.47
C ALA A 396 0.52 -13.56 18.60
N ARG A 397 0.58 -13.98 17.32
CA ARG A 397 1.40 -13.33 16.31
C ARG A 397 0.52 -12.44 15.44
N VAL A 398 0.63 -11.13 15.61
CA VAL A 398 -0.03 -10.18 14.72
C VAL A 398 0.90 -9.89 13.55
N VAL A 399 0.46 -10.26 12.35
CA VAL A 399 1.20 -9.98 11.10
C VAL A 399 0.47 -8.90 10.33
N ARG A 400 0.98 -7.67 10.40
CA ARG A 400 0.58 -6.61 9.48
C ARG A 400 1.47 -6.68 8.24
N ASP A 401 1.11 -7.54 7.29
CA ASP A 401 1.81 -7.60 6.00
C ASP A 401 0.78 -7.56 4.87
N ALA A 402 0.35 -6.35 4.52
CA ALA A 402 -0.50 -6.10 3.38
C ALA A 402 0.29 -6.38 2.08
N GLY A 403 -0.02 -7.52 1.46
CA GLY A 403 0.25 -7.77 0.04
C GLY A 403 1.47 -8.64 -0.32
N ARG A 404 2.48 -8.84 0.55
CA ARG A 404 3.71 -9.57 0.13
C ARG A 404 3.79 -11.04 0.56
N VAL A 405 3.11 -11.46 1.63
CA VAL A 405 2.94 -12.89 1.96
C VAL A 405 2.21 -13.64 0.83
N GLN A 406 1.39 -12.91 0.06
CA GLN A 406 0.65 -13.40 -1.12
C GLN A 406 1.54 -14.06 -2.20
N ARG A 407 2.85 -13.75 -2.28
CA ARG A 407 3.62 -13.90 -3.55
C ARG A 407 4.85 -14.79 -3.59
N ARG A 408 5.59 -15.10 -2.51
CA ARG A 408 6.87 -15.84 -2.65
C ARG A 408 7.21 -16.80 -1.51
N ALA A 409 6.75 -18.03 -1.64
CA ALA A 409 7.36 -19.20 -0.97
C ALA A 409 7.57 -20.32 -2.00
N GLY A 410 8.49 -20.10 -2.93
CA GLY A 410 8.96 -21.11 -3.88
C GLY A 410 10.43 -21.38 -3.65
N ARG A 411 10.76 -22.44 -2.91
CA ARG A 411 11.87 -23.37 -3.15
C ARG A 411 11.96 -24.38 -2.02
N ARG A 412 12.02 -25.66 -2.43
CA ARG A 412 12.08 -26.86 -1.59
C ARG A 412 13.31 -26.81 -0.67
N GLY A 413 13.11 -27.23 0.57
CA GLY A 413 14.17 -27.51 1.54
C GLY A 413 13.58 -28.28 2.70
N SER A 414 13.70 -29.60 2.65
CA SER A 414 13.32 -30.57 3.68
C SER A 414 14.17 -30.38 4.93
N LEU A 415 13.57 -30.18 6.12
CA LEU A 415 14.23 -30.39 7.41
C LEU A 415 13.18 -30.66 8.49
N ARG A 416 13.37 -31.77 9.22
CA ARG A 416 12.46 -32.34 10.24
C ARG A 416 12.63 -31.64 11.60
N ARG A 417 11.53 -31.22 12.22
CA ARG A 417 11.23 -31.22 13.69
C ARG A 417 9.77 -30.75 13.87
N ARG A 418 9.00 -31.45 14.71
CA ARG A 418 7.53 -31.60 14.58
C ARG A 418 6.68 -30.41 15.04
N ASP A 419 7.18 -29.48 15.86
CA ASP A 419 6.32 -28.42 16.44
C ASP A 419 6.44 -27.05 15.75
N VAL A 420 7.64 -26.67 15.30
CA VAL A 420 7.88 -25.46 14.46
C VAL A 420 7.28 -25.61 13.04
N HIS A 421 6.86 -26.82 12.67
CA HIS A 421 6.34 -27.13 11.35
C HIS A 421 4.86 -26.79 11.17
N ARG A 422 4.09 -26.56 12.25
CA ARG A 422 2.67 -26.18 12.15
C ARG A 422 2.53 -24.72 11.70
N ASP A 423 3.29 -23.78 12.25
CA ASP A 423 3.17 -22.35 11.92
C ASP A 423 3.72 -21.96 10.54
N ALA A 424 4.82 -22.60 10.12
CA ALA A 424 5.29 -22.46 8.75
C ALA A 424 4.32 -23.08 7.73
N ARG A 425 3.53 -24.08 8.16
CA ARG A 425 2.43 -24.64 7.36
C ARG A 425 1.25 -23.71 7.32
N VAL A 426 0.77 -23.12 8.43
CA VAL A 426 -0.38 -22.19 8.44
C VAL A 426 -0.15 -20.97 7.55
N HIS A 427 1.01 -20.30 7.59
CA HIS A 427 1.29 -19.21 6.64
C HIS A 427 1.47 -19.71 5.21
N ALA A 428 2.08 -20.88 5.02
CA ALA A 428 2.15 -21.51 3.72
C ALA A 428 0.78 -21.99 3.25
N ASP A 429 -0.18 -22.24 4.15
CA ASP A 429 -1.54 -22.74 3.96
C ASP A 429 -2.51 -21.60 3.69
N VAL A 430 -2.37 -20.42 4.31
CA VAL A 430 -3.03 -19.17 3.91
C VAL A 430 -2.50 -18.71 2.56
N ALA A 431 -1.18 -18.68 2.36
CA ALA A 431 -0.60 -18.41 1.06
C ALA A 431 -0.96 -19.51 0.04
N ARG A 432 -1.10 -20.79 0.44
CA ARG A 432 -1.59 -21.88 -0.42
C ARG A 432 -3.09 -21.78 -0.64
N ALA A 433 -3.89 -21.23 0.27
CA ALA A 433 -5.32 -21.05 0.14
C ALA A 433 -5.63 -19.88 -0.78
N HIS A 434 -4.88 -18.78 -0.72
CA HIS A 434 -4.91 -17.75 -1.77
C HIS A 434 -4.38 -18.25 -3.13
N ARG A 435 -3.45 -19.21 -3.16
CA ARG A 435 -2.92 -19.81 -4.41
C ARG A 435 -3.82 -20.92 -4.98
N ARG A 436 -4.48 -21.69 -4.12
CA ARG A 436 -5.38 -22.82 -4.42
C ARG A 436 -6.83 -22.42 -4.33
N ALA A 437 -7.13 -21.16 -4.03
CA ALA A 437 -8.35 -20.50 -4.40
C ALA A 437 -8.51 -20.77 -5.89
N ARG A 438 -9.19 -21.88 -6.19
CA ARG A 438 -9.83 -22.08 -7.47
C ARG A 438 -10.71 -20.83 -7.66
N PRO A 439 -11.13 -20.50 -8.88
CA PRO A 439 -12.04 -19.38 -9.16
C PRO A 439 -13.37 -19.36 -8.34
N ARG A 440 -13.54 -20.21 -7.32
CA ARG A 440 -14.65 -20.33 -6.38
C ARG A 440 -14.37 -19.84 -4.94
N VAL A 441 -13.13 -19.52 -4.53
CA VAL A 441 -12.88 -18.93 -3.18
C VAL A 441 -12.80 -17.42 -3.32
N ALA A 442 -13.71 -16.69 -2.67
CA ALA A 442 -13.72 -15.23 -2.67
C ALA A 442 -12.41 -14.68 -2.09
N ARG A 443 -11.82 -13.67 -2.72
CA ARG A 443 -10.64 -12.94 -2.26
C ARG A 443 -10.99 -11.82 -1.30
N VAL A 444 -12.14 -11.16 -1.47
CA VAL A 444 -12.59 -10.11 -0.54
C VAL A 444 -12.89 -10.71 0.84
N ARG A 445 -13.50 -11.91 0.86
CA ARG A 445 -13.81 -12.68 2.09
C ARG A 445 -13.53 -14.17 1.90
N PRO A 446 -12.27 -14.61 1.95
CA PRO A 446 -11.97 -16.02 1.78
C PRO A 446 -12.44 -16.83 2.99
N VAL A 447 -13.08 -17.96 2.73
CA VAL A 447 -13.30 -19.00 3.74
C VAL A 447 -12.39 -20.16 3.40
N VAL A 448 -11.45 -20.46 4.30
CA VAL A 448 -10.46 -21.52 4.14
C VAL A 448 -10.73 -22.60 5.18
N ASP A 449 -10.84 -23.84 4.72
CA ASP A 449 -11.12 -25.00 5.56
C ASP A 449 -12.30 -24.74 6.53
N ASP A 450 -13.41 -24.22 6.00
CA ASP A 450 -14.63 -23.84 6.76
C ASP A 450 -14.38 -22.85 7.92
N GLY A 451 -13.32 -22.04 7.83
CA GLY A 451 -12.95 -21.11 8.90
C GLY A 451 -12.45 -21.80 10.18
N ARG A 452 -12.06 -23.09 10.09
CA ARG A 452 -11.67 -23.89 11.27
C ARG A 452 -10.35 -23.46 11.89
N GLN A 453 -9.47 -22.78 11.16
CA GLN A 453 -8.20 -22.27 11.71
C GLN A 453 -8.05 -20.77 11.44
N VAL A 454 -8.39 -20.32 10.24
CA VAL A 454 -8.21 -18.93 9.79
C VAL A 454 -9.56 -18.32 9.50
N ARG A 455 -9.81 -17.15 10.08
CA ARG A 455 -11.03 -16.38 9.87
C ARG A 455 -10.70 -14.95 9.49
N TRP A 456 -11.49 -14.37 8.60
CA TRP A 456 -11.31 -13.02 8.10
C TRP A 456 -12.26 -12.08 8.82
N GLY A 457 -11.71 -10.98 9.32
CA GLY A 457 -12.49 -9.87 9.82
C GLY A 457 -12.67 -8.82 8.75
N ASP A 458 -13.93 -8.60 8.37
CA ASP A 458 -14.39 -7.48 7.53
C ASP A 458 -15.47 -6.71 8.31
N PRO A 459 -15.15 -5.54 8.86
CA PRO A 459 -16.13 -4.67 9.52
C PRO A 459 -16.34 -3.35 8.77
N VAL A 460 -17.56 -2.83 8.92
CA VAL A 460 -17.81 -1.39 8.82
C VAL A 460 -18.76 -1.04 9.98
N ALA A 461 -18.28 -0.20 10.91
CA ALA A 461 -18.99 0.52 11.98
C ALA A 461 -19.79 -0.27 13.05
N THR A 462 -20.11 -1.55 12.86
CA THR A 462 -20.98 -2.32 13.78
C THR A 462 -20.34 -3.60 14.34
N GLY A 463 -19.03 -3.74 14.19
CA GLY A 463 -18.25 -4.92 14.59
C GLY A 463 -17.93 -5.85 13.43
N VAL A 464 -16.95 -6.73 13.66
CA VAL A 464 -16.54 -7.75 12.69
C VAL A 464 -17.63 -8.82 12.57
N ALA A 465 -18.60 -8.55 11.70
CA ALA A 465 -19.79 -9.37 11.51
C ALA A 465 -19.53 -10.80 10.99
N ASP A 466 -18.31 -11.12 10.54
CA ASP A 466 -18.01 -12.38 9.85
C ASP A 466 -17.00 -13.29 10.57
N LEU A 467 -16.43 -12.88 11.72
CA LEU A 467 -15.51 -13.76 12.48
C LEU A 467 -16.23 -14.99 13.06
N TRP A 468 -17.52 -14.88 13.34
CA TRP A 468 -18.34 -15.96 13.90
C TRP A 468 -19.21 -16.66 12.84
N GLY A 469 -19.27 -16.11 11.62
CA GLY A 469 -20.06 -16.62 10.49
C GLY A 469 -19.77 -18.08 10.09
N PRO A 470 -18.50 -18.55 10.11
CA PRO A 470 -18.16 -19.94 9.79
C PRO A 470 -18.62 -20.99 10.82
N GLY A 471 -19.27 -20.58 11.92
CA GLY A 471 -19.79 -21.46 12.96
C GLY A 471 -18.93 -21.53 14.23
N PRO A 472 -19.33 -22.31 15.25
CA PRO A 472 -18.73 -22.26 16.58
C PRO A 472 -17.38 -22.99 16.71
N ARG A 473 -17.04 -23.87 15.76
CA ARG A 473 -15.80 -24.68 15.82
C ARG A 473 -14.61 -23.89 15.27
N TRP A 474 -13.63 -23.59 16.14
CA TRP A 474 -12.37 -22.95 15.78
C TRP A 474 -11.20 -23.66 16.46
N ASP A 475 -10.51 -24.48 15.66
CA ASP A 475 -9.41 -25.34 16.06
C ASP A 475 -8.11 -24.53 16.24
N GLU A 476 -7.29 -24.92 17.20
CA GLU A 476 -5.98 -24.29 17.43
C GLU A 476 -4.90 -24.81 16.46
N PRO A 477 -3.98 -23.93 16.01
CA PRO A 477 -3.87 -22.51 16.33
C PRO A 477 -4.89 -21.65 15.57
N ARG A 478 -5.45 -20.63 16.26
CA ARG A 478 -6.41 -19.68 15.69
C ARG A 478 -5.68 -18.52 15.02
N VAL A 479 -6.18 -18.08 13.86
CA VAL A 479 -5.65 -16.93 13.12
C VAL A 479 -6.80 -16.03 12.69
N VAL A 480 -6.69 -14.75 13.04
CA VAL A 480 -7.56 -13.68 12.51
C VAL A 480 -6.79 -12.89 11.46
N TYR A 481 -7.45 -12.61 10.35
CA TYR A 481 -6.94 -11.72 9.31
C TYR A 481 -7.90 -10.53 9.15
N LEU A 482 -7.46 -9.33 9.53
CA LEU A 482 -8.23 -8.10 9.35
C LEU A 482 -7.98 -7.57 7.93
N GLN A 483 -9.04 -7.29 7.18
CA GLN A 483 -8.93 -6.86 5.78
C GLN A 483 -10.09 -5.96 5.36
N HIS A 484 -9.80 -4.74 4.93
CA HIS A 484 -10.80 -3.87 4.30
C HIS A 484 -10.81 -4.07 2.79
N ALA A 485 -11.99 -4.06 2.17
CA ALA A 485 -12.07 -4.14 0.72
C ALA A 485 -11.61 -2.84 0.05
N SER A 486 -11.66 -1.70 0.75
CA SER A 486 -11.08 -0.44 0.30
C SER A 486 -9.57 -0.34 0.48
N ASP A 487 -8.89 -1.30 1.13
CA ASP A 487 -7.43 -1.23 1.37
C ASP A 487 -6.62 -1.40 0.08
N GLY A 488 -6.22 -0.29 -0.53
CA GLY A 488 -5.35 -0.28 -1.71
C GLY A 488 -4.05 -1.06 -1.56
N VAL A 489 -3.50 -1.17 -0.33
CA VAL A 489 -2.26 -1.92 -0.05
C VAL A 489 -2.47 -3.42 -0.20
N THR A 490 -3.65 -3.91 0.18
CA THR A 490 -4.02 -5.32 0.06
C THR A 490 -4.16 -5.74 -1.40
N TRP A 491 -4.70 -4.87 -2.25
CA TRP A 491 -5.12 -5.22 -3.61
C TRP A 491 -4.12 -4.86 -4.71
N TRP A 492 -3.14 -4.00 -4.41
CA TRP A 492 -2.20 -3.50 -5.41
C TRP A 492 -1.20 -4.57 -5.86
N GLY A 493 -0.97 -4.63 -7.17
CA GLY A 493 0.06 -5.49 -7.77
C GLY A 493 0.36 -5.12 -9.22
N PRO A 494 1.59 -5.38 -9.71
CA PRO A 494 1.99 -5.03 -11.07
C PRO A 494 1.18 -5.74 -12.16
N GLU A 495 0.55 -6.87 -11.84
CA GLU A 495 -0.28 -7.65 -12.76
C GLU A 495 -1.59 -6.95 -13.08
N THR A 496 -2.09 -6.07 -12.21
CA THR A 496 -3.28 -5.24 -12.47
C THR A 496 -3.08 -4.34 -13.70
N LEU A 497 -1.83 -4.15 -14.15
CA LEU A 497 -1.51 -3.46 -15.39
C LEU A 497 -2.03 -4.19 -16.63
N TRP A 498 -2.08 -5.53 -16.61
CA TRP A 498 -2.35 -6.38 -17.78
C TRP A 498 -3.48 -7.40 -17.60
N SER A 499 -3.85 -7.73 -16.36
CA SER A 499 -4.88 -8.72 -16.05
C SER A 499 -5.83 -8.22 -14.98
N GLU A 500 -7.12 -8.47 -15.17
CA GLU A 500 -8.15 -8.23 -14.16
C GLU A 500 -7.88 -9.10 -12.91
N PRO A 501 -7.70 -8.49 -11.73
CA PRO A 501 -7.60 -9.20 -10.46
C PRO A 501 -8.89 -9.95 -10.12
N ASP A 502 -8.78 -11.13 -9.50
CA ASP A 502 -9.97 -11.94 -9.18
C ASP A 502 -10.95 -11.23 -8.22
N TRP A 503 -10.44 -10.41 -7.28
CA TRP A 503 -11.27 -9.62 -6.37
C TRP A 503 -12.15 -8.61 -7.12
N LEU A 504 -11.74 -8.17 -8.33
CA LEU A 504 -12.56 -7.34 -9.22
C LEU A 504 -13.64 -8.12 -9.98
N ARG A 505 -13.69 -9.45 -9.86
CA ARG A 505 -14.80 -10.28 -10.40
C ARG A 505 -15.85 -10.65 -9.35
N GLU A 506 -15.52 -10.44 -8.08
CA GLU A 506 -16.39 -10.76 -6.94
C GLU A 506 -17.34 -9.59 -6.62
N PRO A 507 -18.40 -9.82 -5.82
CA PRO A 507 -19.15 -8.73 -5.20
C PRO A 507 -18.21 -7.79 -4.45
N ARG A 508 -18.47 -6.48 -4.54
CA ARG A 508 -17.69 -5.47 -3.82
C ARG A 508 -17.86 -5.63 -2.32
N GLY A 509 -16.82 -5.32 -1.56
CA GLY A 509 -16.95 -5.15 -0.11
C GLY A 509 -17.84 -3.95 0.22
N ARG A 510 -18.25 -3.85 1.48
CA ARG A 510 -19.25 -2.87 1.94
C ARG A 510 -18.76 -1.42 1.82
N ASP A 511 -17.45 -1.22 1.87
CA ASP A 511 -16.74 0.05 1.77
C ASP A 511 -16.20 0.34 0.36
N VAL A 512 -16.69 -0.37 -0.67
CA VAL A 512 -16.29 -0.16 -2.08
C VAL A 512 -17.51 0.04 -2.96
N LEU A 513 -17.49 1.08 -3.80
CA LEU A 513 -18.58 1.36 -4.74
C LEU A 513 -18.81 0.20 -5.73
N GLY A 514 -20.09 -0.13 -5.96
CA GLY A 514 -20.55 -1.25 -6.80
C GLY A 514 -20.06 -1.24 -8.26
N ASP A 515 -19.72 -0.06 -8.76
CA ASP A 515 -19.32 0.20 -10.14
C ASP A 515 -17.81 0.34 -10.35
N VAL A 516 -17.00 0.03 -9.34
CA VAL A 516 -15.55 -0.16 -9.54
C VAL A 516 -15.34 -1.32 -10.53
N ARG A 517 -14.61 -1.02 -11.60
CA ARG A 517 -14.31 -1.95 -12.71
C ARG A 517 -12.83 -1.94 -13.03
N TRP A 518 -12.35 -3.03 -13.63
CA TRP A 518 -10.99 -3.09 -14.15
C TRP A 518 -10.90 -2.46 -15.54
N TYR A 519 -10.04 -1.47 -15.66
CA TYR A 519 -9.59 -0.87 -16.90
C TYR A 519 -8.08 -1.10 -17.01
N PRO A 520 -7.61 -1.86 -18.03
CA PRO A 520 -6.19 -2.12 -18.22
C PRO A 520 -5.38 -0.82 -18.19
N PHE A 521 -4.21 -0.85 -17.54
CA PHE A 521 -3.36 0.32 -17.25
C PHE A 521 -3.98 1.38 -16.31
N VAL A 522 -5.21 1.83 -16.54
CA VAL A 522 -5.85 2.90 -15.77
C VAL A 522 -6.07 2.48 -14.31
N THR A 523 -6.63 1.30 -14.07
CA THR A 523 -6.87 0.80 -12.70
C THR A 523 -5.57 0.59 -11.93
N PHE A 524 -4.48 0.22 -12.60
CA PHE A 524 -3.17 0.13 -11.94
C PHE A 524 -2.73 1.48 -11.37
N TRP A 525 -2.87 2.57 -12.12
CA TRP A 525 -2.52 3.90 -11.64
C TRP A 525 -3.50 4.44 -10.61
N GLN A 526 -4.79 4.11 -10.73
CA GLN A 526 -5.79 4.39 -9.71
C GLN A 526 -5.40 3.75 -8.37
N LEU A 527 -5.16 2.43 -8.34
CA LEU A 527 -4.74 1.73 -7.12
C LEU A 527 -3.38 2.22 -6.62
N THR A 528 -2.47 2.62 -7.51
CA THR A 528 -1.18 3.21 -7.11
C THR A 528 -1.39 4.53 -6.37
N GLY A 529 -2.34 5.35 -6.82
CA GLY A 529 -2.73 6.56 -6.09
C GLY A 529 -3.36 6.23 -4.73
N ASP A 530 -4.22 5.20 -4.69
CA ASP A 530 -4.87 4.75 -3.46
C ASP A 530 -3.85 4.30 -2.39
N LEU A 531 -2.71 3.73 -2.79
CA LEU A 531 -1.62 3.39 -1.86
C LEU A 531 -1.11 4.58 -1.05
N PHE A 532 -1.14 5.79 -1.60
CA PHE A 532 -0.62 6.98 -0.90
C PHE A 532 -1.63 7.60 0.06
N VAL A 533 -2.91 7.22 -0.03
CA VAL A 533 -3.96 7.78 0.82
C VAL A 533 -4.60 6.75 1.74
N ALA A 534 -4.27 5.45 1.59
CA ALA A 534 -4.95 4.40 2.32
C ALA A 534 -4.84 4.50 3.84
N ALA A 535 -3.79 5.13 4.39
CA ALA A 535 -3.70 5.46 5.81
C ALA A 535 -3.55 6.98 6.03
N ALA A 536 -4.15 7.82 5.19
CA ALA A 536 -4.16 9.26 5.46
C ALA A 536 -5.01 9.54 6.71
N SER A 537 -4.64 10.59 7.47
CA SER A 537 -5.26 10.92 8.76
C SER A 537 -6.73 11.32 8.67
N ASP A 538 -7.21 11.69 7.48
CA ASP A 538 -8.61 11.98 7.22
C ASP A 538 -9.45 10.75 6.86
N ILE A 539 -8.84 9.57 6.70
CA ILE A 539 -9.56 8.31 6.47
C ILE A 539 -10.10 7.78 7.81
N PRO A 540 -11.43 7.62 7.97
CA PRO A 540 -12.00 7.13 9.22
C PRO A 540 -11.63 5.66 9.50
N PRO A 541 -11.60 5.24 10.78
CA PRO A 541 -11.44 3.84 11.16
C PRO A 541 -12.44 2.90 10.46
N GLY A 542 -11.99 1.70 10.09
CA GLY A 542 -12.79 0.71 9.34
C GLY A 542 -12.77 0.90 7.82
N HIS A 543 -11.94 1.82 7.34
CA HIS A 543 -11.72 2.04 5.91
C HIS A 543 -10.22 2.07 5.58
N GLY A 544 -9.89 1.85 4.31
CA GLY A 544 -8.52 1.86 3.82
C GLY A 544 -7.61 0.94 4.64
N HIS A 545 -6.46 1.47 5.05
CA HIS A 545 -5.44 0.77 5.83
C HIS A 545 -5.50 1.15 7.33
N VAL A 546 -6.66 1.61 7.83
CA VAL A 546 -6.90 2.08 9.20
C VAL A 546 -7.70 1.04 9.99
N TYR A 547 -7.01 0.08 10.60
CA TYR A 547 -7.57 -1.10 11.30
C TYR A 547 -7.77 -0.90 12.82
N GLN A 548 -7.91 0.34 13.28
CA GLN A 548 -7.89 0.71 14.70
C GLN A 548 -8.90 -0.07 15.54
N LEU A 549 -10.19 -0.01 15.21
CA LEU A 549 -11.25 -0.62 16.02
C LEU A 549 -11.36 -2.13 15.83
N GLU A 550 -10.80 -2.62 14.74
CA GLU A 550 -10.81 -4.01 14.34
C GLU A 550 -9.88 -4.87 15.18
N TYR A 551 -8.87 -4.26 15.81
CA TYR A 551 -8.03 -4.96 16.79
C TYR A 551 -8.84 -5.42 17.99
N ALA A 552 -9.81 -4.61 18.48
CA ALA A 552 -10.68 -4.99 19.58
C ALA A 552 -11.48 -6.26 19.26
N ASP A 553 -12.08 -6.34 18.07
CA ASP A 553 -12.82 -7.52 17.62
C ASP A 553 -11.90 -8.74 17.41
N GLY A 554 -10.74 -8.52 16.80
CA GLY A 554 -9.76 -9.57 16.53
C GLY A 554 -9.23 -10.20 17.83
N PHE A 555 -8.88 -9.39 18.82
CA PHE A 555 -8.42 -9.87 20.11
C PHE A 555 -9.55 -10.49 20.92
N ALA A 556 -10.77 -9.94 20.89
CA ALA A 556 -11.90 -10.54 21.57
C ALA A 556 -12.18 -11.96 21.02
N ALA A 557 -12.04 -12.15 19.72
CA ALA A 557 -12.22 -13.44 19.06
C ALA A 557 -11.09 -14.45 19.35
N LEU A 558 -9.85 -13.98 19.48
CA LEU A 558 -8.68 -14.83 19.71
C LEU A 558 -8.51 -15.19 21.18
N HIS A 559 -8.59 -14.20 22.06
CA HIS A 559 -8.17 -14.31 23.45
C HIS A 559 -8.77 -13.19 24.33
N ALA A 560 -10.09 -13.16 24.48
CA ALA A 560 -10.73 -12.29 25.47
C ALA A 560 -10.55 -12.81 26.90
N PRO A 561 -10.61 -11.94 27.92
CA PRO A 561 -10.78 -12.34 29.32
C PRO A 561 -12.03 -13.21 29.53
N ASP A 562 -12.02 -14.05 30.56
CA ASP A 562 -13.18 -14.86 30.90
C ASP A 562 -14.35 -13.95 31.31
N GLY A 563 -15.52 -14.14 30.71
CA GLY A 563 -16.70 -13.30 30.94
C GLY A 563 -16.77 -12.04 30.07
N TRP A 564 -15.80 -11.80 29.19
CA TRP A 564 -15.85 -10.69 28.22
C TRP A 564 -17.01 -10.83 27.23
N THR A 565 -17.78 -9.76 27.07
CA THR A 565 -18.98 -9.72 26.25
C THR A 565 -18.84 -8.79 25.04
N ASP A 566 -19.82 -8.85 24.12
CA ASP A 566 -19.91 -7.90 23.01
C ASP A 566 -20.06 -6.44 23.49
N ALA A 567 -20.68 -6.23 24.65
CA ALA A 567 -20.80 -4.91 25.27
C ALA A 567 -19.45 -4.38 25.78
N ASP A 568 -18.58 -5.27 26.28
CA ASP A 568 -17.21 -4.91 26.66
C ASP A 568 -16.37 -4.55 25.42
N THR A 569 -16.53 -5.29 24.32
CA THR A 569 -15.89 -4.97 23.03
C THR A 569 -16.37 -3.61 22.50
N ALA A 570 -17.65 -3.28 22.63
CA ALA A 570 -18.18 -1.97 22.25
C ALA A 570 -17.58 -0.85 23.12
N ARG A 571 -17.54 -1.03 24.44
CA ARG A 571 -16.90 -0.08 25.38
C ARG A 571 -15.42 0.12 25.07
N LEU A 572 -14.70 -0.95 24.72
CA LEU A 572 -13.31 -0.89 24.31
C LEU A 572 -13.13 -0.03 23.05
N LYS A 573 -13.98 -0.22 22.04
CA LYS A 573 -13.95 0.62 20.83
C LYS A 573 -14.24 2.08 21.13
N ASP A 574 -15.22 2.36 22.00
CA ASP A 574 -15.54 3.73 22.41
C ASP A 574 -14.33 4.39 23.09
N ALA A 575 -13.62 3.66 23.96
CA ALA A 575 -12.40 4.14 24.61
C ALA A 575 -11.27 4.41 23.61
N MET A 576 -11.14 3.58 22.57
CA MET A 576 -10.13 3.76 21.51
C MET A 576 -10.45 4.89 20.53
N VAL A 577 -11.73 5.33 20.42
CA VAL A 577 -12.15 6.47 19.60
C VAL A 577 -12.06 7.79 20.37
N ALA A 578 -12.31 7.75 21.68
CA ALA A 578 -12.26 8.94 22.52
C ALA A 578 -10.84 9.51 22.53
N PRO A 579 -10.64 10.83 22.28
CA PRO A 579 -9.40 11.46 22.64
C PRO A 579 -9.29 11.32 24.16
N VAL A 580 -8.30 10.56 24.63
CA VAL A 580 -8.03 10.41 26.05
C VAL A 580 -7.91 11.82 26.65
N GLU A 581 -8.93 12.23 27.42
CA GLU A 581 -8.95 13.51 28.11
C GLU A 581 -7.81 13.50 29.15
N GLY A 582 -6.64 14.01 28.74
CA GLY A 582 -5.44 14.04 29.57
C GLY A 582 -4.11 13.98 28.80
N GLY A 583 -4.13 13.55 27.53
CA GLY A 583 -2.92 13.34 26.74
C GLY A 583 -2.64 14.37 25.64
N SER A 584 -3.02 15.65 25.79
CA SER A 584 -2.59 16.66 24.82
C SER A 584 -1.12 17.02 25.06
N ILE A 585 -0.21 16.50 24.25
CA ILE A 585 1.12 17.11 24.09
C ILE A 585 1.36 17.37 22.61
N GLY A 586 0.89 18.54 22.16
CA GLY A 586 1.32 19.15 20.90
C GLY A 586 2.76 19.63 20.91
#